data_AF-A0A974TES4-F1
#
_entry.id   AF-A0A974TES4-F1
#
_cell.length_a   1.000
_cell.length_b   1.000
_cell.length_c   1.000
_cell.angle_alpha   90.00
_cell.angle_beta   90.00
_cell.angle_gamma   90.00
#
_symmetry.space_group_name_H-M   'P 1'
#
loop_
_entity.id
_entity.type
_entity.pdbx_description
1 polymer ?
#
loop_
_entity_poly.entity_id
_entity_poly.type
_entity_poly.pdbx_seq_one_letter_code
_entity_poly.pdbx_strand_id
1 'polypeptide(L)'
;MTALGSLRPFACEACGSPSISVPATIHAAADLACAGCGVRVSSWSEFKERARQVILSEIASGKVSADLSNSDILVTDLAPAVR
;
A
#
# COMPACT_ATOMS: atom_id res chain seq x y z
N MET A 1 4.11 -24.74 -13.24
CA MET A 1 3.28 -23.53 -13.11
C MET A 1 3.15 -23.21 -11.63
N THR A 2 4.16 -22.57 -11.06
CA THR A 2 4.18 -22.21 -9.63
C THR A 2 3.91 -20.72 -9.54
N ALA A 3 2.66 -20.36 -9.23
CA ALA A 3 2.36 -19.03 -8.76
C ALA A 3 3.03 -18.89 -7.38
N LEU A 4 4.20 -18.26 -7.33
CA LEU A 4 4.73 -17.63 -6.11
C LEU A 4 3.86 -16.42 -5.80
N GLY A 5 2.56 -16.68 -5.60
CA GLY A 5 1.53 -15.72 -5.26
C GLY A 5 1.62 -15.44 -3.77
N SER A 6 2.57 -14.60 -3.38
CA SER A 6 2.43 -13.61 -2.32
C SER A 6 3.82 -13.10 -1.97
N LEU A 7 4.08 -11.83 -2.24
CA LEU A 7 5.01 -11.07 -1.39
C LEU A 7 4.56 -9.63 -1.15
N ARG A 8 3.67 -9.05 -1.96
CA ARG A 8 3.28 -7.64 -1.82
C ARG A 8 1.84 -7.39 -2.27
N PRO A 9 0.86 -7.28 -1.36
CA PRO A 9 -0.57 -7.11 -1.69
C PRO A 9 -0.89 -5.82 -2.47
N PHE A 10 0.09 -4.92 -2.62
CA PHE A 10 -0.03 -3.65 -3.33
C PHE A 10 0.97 -3.50 -4.49
N ALA A 11 1.69 -4.56 -4.88
CA ALA A 11 2.56 -4.48 -6.05
C ALA A 11 1.75 -4.52 -7.35
N CYS A 12 2.18 -3.74 -8.34
CA CYS A 12 1.62 -3.77 -9.68
C CYS A 12 1.84 -5.14 -10.32
N GLU A 13 0.78 -5.74 -10.86
CA GLU A 13 0.84 -7.05 -11.52
C GLU A 13 1.60 -7.01 -12.86
N ALA A 14 1.66 -5.84 -13.50
CA ALA A 14 2.33 -5.69 -14.80
C ALA A 14 3.85 -5.52 -14.69
N CYS A 15 4.34 -4.71 -13.74
CA CYS A 15 5.77 -4.38 -13.63
C CYS A 15 6.39 -4.70 -12.26
N GLY A 16 5.60 -5.19 -11.30
CA GLY A 16 6.07 -5.50 -9.95
C GLY A 16 6.35 -4.29 -9.04
N SER A 17 6.16 -3.06 -9.55
CA SER A 17 6.38 -1.83 -8.78
C SER A 17 5.40 -1.72 -7.61
N PRO A 18 5.86 -1.38 -6.38
CA PRO A 18 5.00 -1.17 -5.22
C PRO A 18 4.38 0.24 -5.17
N SER A 19 4.55 1.06 -6.21
CA SER A 19 4.16 2.47 -6.19
C SER A 19 2.90 2.77 -7.02
N ILE A 20 2.05 3.64 -6.48
CA ILE A 20 0.82 4.12 -7.11
C ILE A 20 0.86 5.65 -7.29
N SER A 21 0.22 6.13 -8.35
CA SER A 21 -0.07 7.55 -8.56
C SER A 21 -1.44 7.86 -7.99
N VAL A 22 -1.49 8.80 -7.05
CA VAL A 22 -2.75 9.26 -6.43
C VAL A 22 -3.41 10.30 -7.34
N PRO A 23 -4.71 10.16 -7.67
CA PRO A 23 -5.45 11.14 -8.45
C PRO A 23 -5.44 12.52 -7.80
N ALA A 24 -5.45 13.58 -8.62
CA ALA A 24 -5.55 14.96 -8.13
C ALA A 24 -6.86 15.21 -7.35
N THR A 25 -7.91 14.46 -7.64
CA THR A 25 -9.18 14.50 -6.90
C THR A 25 -9.55 13.09 -6.46
N ILE A 26 -9.72 12.92 -5.16
CA ILE A 26 -10.01 11.61 -4.55
C ILE A 26 -11.52 11.45 -4.37
N HIS A 27 -12.10 10.50 -5.09
CA HIS A 27 -13.49 10.05 -4.92
C HIS A 27 -13.55 8.52 -5.11
N ALA A 28 -14.69 7.88 -4.82
CA ALA A 28 -14.79 6.42 -4.82
C ALA A 28 -14.33 5.77 -6.14
N ALA A 29 -14.84 6.27 -7.26
CA ALA A 29 -14.51 5.79 -8.61
C ALA A 29 -13.19 6.34 -9.19
N ALA A 30 -12.38 7.08 -8.43
CA ALA A 30 -11.16 7.67 -8.96
C ALA A 30 -10.15 6.57 -9.31
N ASP A 31 -9.57 6.62 -10.50
CA ASP A 31 -8.67 5.58 -10.99
C ASP A 31 -7.26 5.74 -10.40
N LEU A 32 -6.76 4.66 -9.81
CA LEU A 32 -5.36 4.56 -9.40
C LEU A 32 -4.55 3.91 -10.51
N ALA A 33 -3.39 4.50 -10.81
CA ALA A 33 -2.43 3.96 -11.76
C ALA A 33 -1.14 3.56 -11.04
N CYS A 34 -0.39 2.63 -11.62
CA CYS A 34 0.95 2.33 -11.17
C CYS A 34 1.88 3.50 -11.53
N ALA A 35 2.61 4.02 -10.56
CA ALA A 35 3.57 5.10 -10.82
C ALA A 35 4.78 4.64 -11.65
N GLY A 36 5.03 3.32 -11.73
CA GLY A 36 6.14 2.75 -12.50
C GLY A 36 5.85 2.56 -13.99
N CYS A 37 4.64 2.09 -14.35
CA CYS A 37 4.31 1.77 -15.74
C CYS A 37 3.03 2.45 -16.26
N GLY A 38 2.32 3.21 -15.43
CA GLY A 38 1.09 3.93 -15.81
C GLY A 38 -0.16 3.06 -15.96
N VAL A 39 -0.04 1.74 -15.85
CA VAL A 39 -1.20 0.83 -15.95
C VAL A 39 -2.18 1.09 -14.81
N ARG A 40 -3.48 1.11 -15.13
CA ARG A 40 -4.56 1.19 -14.15
C ARG A 40 -4.50 -0.01 -13.20
N VAL A 41 -4.47 0.25 -11.90
CA VAL A 41 -4.42 -0.76 -10.83
C VAL A 41 -5.83 -1.09 -10.33
N SER A 42 -6.60 -0.08 -9.93
CA SER A 42 -7.99 -0.24 -9.46
C SER A 42 -8.65 1.14 -9.30
N SER A 43 -9.91 1.17 -8.86
CA SER A 43 -10.50 2.39 -8.29
C SER A 43 -9.98 2.65 -6.87
N TRP A 44 -10.16 3.88 -6.38
CA TRP A 44 -9.82 4.28 -5.02
C TRP A 44 -10.61 3.50 -3.96
N SER A 45 -11.90 3.26 -4.16
CA SER A 45 -12.70 2.46 -3.20
C SER A 45 -12.22 1.02 -3.09
N GLU A 46 -11.91 0.37 -4.22
CA GLU A 46 -11.39 -0.99 -4.24
C GLU A 46 -10.02 -1.09 -3.57
N PHE A 47 -9.15 -0.09 -3.79
CA PHE A 47 -7.85 -0.04 -3.15
C PHE A 47 -7.94 0.11 -1.64
N LYS A 48 -8.81 1.01 -1.15
CA LYS A 48 -9.06 1.18 0.30
C LYS A 48 -9.60 -0.10 0.93
N GLU A 49 -10.54 -0.77 0.28
CA GLU A 49 -11.11 -2.00 0.83
C GLU A 49 -10.06 -3.11 0.88
N ARG A 50 -9.24 -3.25 -0.17
CA ARG A 50 -8.10 -4.19 -0.15
C ARG A 50 -7.15 -3.90 1.02
N ALA A 51 -6.82 -2.63 1.25
CA ALA A 51 -5.98 -2.24 2.36
C ALA A 51 -6.60 -2.59 3.72
N ARG A 52 -7.90 -2.34 3.88
CA ARG A 52 -8.66 -2.73 5.07
C ARG A 52 -8.59 -4.23 5.31
N GLN A 53 -8.81 -5.05 4.29
CA GLN A 53 -8.78 -6.51 4.41
C GLN A 53 -7.39 -7.02 4.79
N VAL A 54 -6.32 -6.46 4.21
CA VAL A 54 -4.94 -6.81 4.59
C VAL A 54 -4.69 -6.48 6.06
N ILE A 55 -5.06 -5.29 6.52
CA ILE A 55 -4.89 -4.88 7.93
C ILE A 55 -5.65 -5.83 8.87
N LEU A 56 -6.93 -6.12 8.56
CA LEU A 56 -7.75 -7.03 9.37
C LEU A 56 -7.18 -8.45 9.39
N SER A 57 -6.66 -8.94 8.27
CA SER A 57 -5.99 -10.25 8.18
C SER A 57 -4.71 -10.30 9.02
N GLU A 58 -3.93 -9.22 9.05
CA GLU A 58 -2.70 -9.16 9.84
C GLU A 58 -2.99 -9.09 11.35
N ILE A 59 -4.06 -8.38 11.74
CA ILE A 59 -4.57 -8.37 13.12
C ILE A 59 -5.05 -9.77 13.53
N ALA A 60 -5.87 -10.41 12.69
CA ALA A 60 -6.37 -11.76 12.94
C ALA A 60 -5.24 -12.80 13.01
N SER A 61 -4.15 -12.59 12.27
CA SER A 61 -2.96 -13.44 12.30
C SER A 61 -2.04 -13.19 13.50
N GLY A 62 -2.34 -12.18 14.34
CA GLY A 62 -1.50 -11.79 15.49
C GLY A 62 -0.17 -11.15 15.12
N LYS A 63 0.03 -10.77 13.84
CA LYS A 63 1.25 -10.10 13.37
C LYS A 63 1.25 -8.61 13.68
N VAL A 64 0.05 -8.05 13.88
CA VAL A 64 -0.19 -6.68 14.31
C VAL A 64 -1.09 -6.75 15.55
N SER A 65 -0.58 -6.35 16.72
CA SER A 65 -1.44 -6.15 17.88
C SER A 65 -2.43 -5.02 17.60
N ALA A 66 -3.70 -5.22 17.95
CA ALA A 66 -4.78 -4.24 17.75
C ALA A 66 -4.57 -2.88 18.46
N ASP A 67 -3.51 -2.76 19.29
CA ASP A 67 -3.16 -1.59 20.10
C ASP A 67 -2.33 -0.52 19.33
N LEU A 68 -2.05 -0.70 18.04
CA LEU A 68 -1.34 0.33 17.25
C LEU A 68 -2.23 1.49 16.78
N SER A 69 -3.36 1.76 17.46
CA SER A 69 -4.26 2.85 17.06
C SER A 69 -3.71 4.26 17.33
N ASN A 70 -2.55 4.41 17.98
CA ASN A 70 -1.91 5.72 18.15
C ASN A 70 -0.41 5.60 18.48
N SER A 71 0.44 5.25 17.51
CA SER A 71 1.88 5.44 17.66
C SER A 71 2.33 6.56 16.75
N ASP A 72 2.75 7.66 17.38
CA ASP A 72 3.40 8.80 16.75
C ASP A 72 4.49 8.31 15.78
N ILE A 73 4.43 8.78 14.53
CA ILE A 73 5.57 8.70 13.62
C ILE A 73 6.68 9.54 14.26
N LEU A 74 7.60 8.90 14.97
CA LEU A 74 8.84 9.54 15.38
C LEU A 74 9.68 9.80 14.12
N VAL A 75 9.50 10.99 13.55
CA VAL A 75 10.43 11.56 12.56
C VAL A 75 11.69 11.99 13.31
N THR A 76 12.51 11.02 13.70
CA THR A 76 13.84 11.26 14.24
C THR A 76 14.77 10.17 13.74
N ASP A 77 15.20 10.29 12.48
CA ASP A 77 16.61 10.12 12.09
C ASP A 77 16.88 10.54 10.63
N LEU A 78 16.43 11.76 10.26
CA LEU A 78 17.06 12.47 9.15
C LEU A 78 18.29 13.20 9.71
N ALA A 79 19.32 12.45 10.08
CA ALA A 79 20.65 13.03 10.24
C ALA A 79 21.20 13.38 8.84
N PRO A 80 21.58 14.64 8.56
CA PRO A 80 22.29 14.94 7.32
C PRO A 80 23.71 14.42 7.45
N ALA A 81 24.09 13.46 6.61
CA ALA A 81 25.48 13.08 6.41
C ALA A 81 26.22 14.25 5.73
N VAL A 82 26.74 15.18 6.52
CA VAL A 82 27.82 16.09 6.11
C VAL A 82 29.13 15.36 6.32
N ARG A 83 29.87 15.11 5.23
CA ARG A 83 31.32 15.21 5.16
C ARG A 83 31.74 15.63 3.76
#